data_AF-A0A2T5CBG2-F1
#
_entry.id   AF-A0A2T5CBG2-F1
#
_cell.length_a   1.000
_cell.length_b   1.000
_cell.length_c   1.000
_cell.angle_alpha   90.00
_cell.angle_beta   90.00
_cell.angle_gamma   90.00
#
_symmetry.space_group_name_H-M   'P 1'
#
loop_
_entity.id
_entity.type
_entity.pdbx_description
1 polymer ?
#
loop_
_entity_poly.entity_id
_entity_poly.type
_entity_poly.pdbx_seq_one_letter_code
_entity_poly.pdbx_strand_id
1 'polypeptide(L)'
;MLCRTYFIRLPRLTDRGKKWPRRLVPGRLPTLNNLKHVGYVFTPCGNFPLILANYKDTTMPIESIYPEELPAFSAKLKEAEYTLVDVRQPGEYREGHIPGSRLLPLPEIEGHLDELATTPNLVFYCRSGARSQVAANLAQANLPAGTRILNLIGGFTAWEGRPLADMPRLEVFAPGRESFDTTSQALLRAMELEKAAQLFYQAAESKATSPKMAATLATLGKVERTHARVIFHRLQRADAEYAHQNFETCFDGLSGDILEGGESLEAVVARLGSLGPDGTDGDFCLSVTELALMIETAAYDLYKNLAGVHAGTELEPVFLELAEDELKHQRLLVRLLPECAA
;
A
#
# COMPACT_ATOMS: atom_id res chain seq x y z
N MET A 1 -15.39 -9.50 -43.16
CA MET A 1 -14.84 -10.86 -42.96
C MET A 1 -14.22 -10.90 -41.57
N LEU A 2 -14.85 -11.61 -40.64
CA LEU A 2 -14.33 -11.79 -39.27
C LEU A 2 -13.09 -12.70 -39.32
N CYS A 3 -11.95 -12.17 -38.89
CA CYS A 3 -10.73 -12.95 -38.69
C CYS A 3 -10.94 -13.86 -37.48
N ARG A 4 -11.25 -15.13 -37.71
CA ARG A 4 -11.28 -16.13 -36.64
C ARG A 4 -9.88 -16.65 -36.42
N THR A 5 -9.34 -16.41 -35.23
CA THR A 5 -8.16 -17.11 -34.72
C THR A 5 -8.53 -18.56 -34.50
N TYR A 6 -7.89 -19.49 -35.20
CA TYR A 6 -8.07 -20.93 -34.97
C TYR A 6 -6.88 -21.47 -34.19
N PHE A 7 -7.13 -21.97 -32.98
CA PHE A 7 -6.17 -22.79 -32.25
C PHE A 7 -6.30 -24.23 -32.73
N ILE A 8 -5.29 -24.75 -33.43
CA ILE A 8 -5.23 -26.17 -33.78
C ILE A 8 -4.20 -26.84 -32.88
N ARG A 9 -4.67 -27.75 -32.01
CA ARG A 9 -3.83 -28.59 -31.16
C ARG A 9 -3.37 -29.81 -31.97
N LEU A 10 -2.10 -29.88 -32.35
CA LEU A 10 -1.52 -31.07 -32.98
C LEU A 10 -0.75 -31.89 -31.92
N PRO A 11 -0.95 -33.22 -31.86
CA PRO A 11 -0.18 -34.08 -30.95
C PRO A 11 1.28 -34.18 -31.40
N ARG A 12 2.21 -34.31 -30.45
CA ARG A 12 3.61 -34.68 -30.71
C ARG A 12 3.64 -36.06 -31.37
N LEU A 13 4.24 -36.14 -32.56
CA LEU A 13 4.69 -37.39 -33.14
C LEU A 13 6.04 -37.75 -32.52
N THR A 14 6.03 -38.62 -31.51
CA THR A 14 7.22 -39.40 -31.16
C THR A 14 7.22 -40.68 -31.98
N ASP A 15 7.57 -40.60 -33.27
CA ASP A 15 8.18 -41.76 -33.91
C ASP A 15 8.86 -41.42 -35.24
N ARG A 16 10.02 -42.06 -35.50
CA ARG A 16 10.77 -41.91 -36.74
C ARG A 16 10.00 -42.59 -37.88
N GLY A 17 9.66 -41.83 -38.93
CA GLY A 17 9.53 -42.40 -40.28
C GLY A 17 8.14 -42.70 -40.86
N LYS A 18 7.13 -41.82 -40.74
CA LYS A 18 5.91 -41.91 -41.59
C LYS A 18 5.49 -40.57 -42.22
N LYS A 19 5.24 -40.59 -43.53
CA LYS A 19 4.80 -39.45 -44.37
C LYS A 19 3.35 -39.03 -44.04
N TRP A 20 3.09 -37.72 -44.09
CA TRP A 20 1.78 -37.09 -43.84
C TRP A 20 0.70 -37.47 -44.89
N PRO A 21 -0.58 -37.65 -44.51
CA PRO A 21 -1.70 -37.67 -45.45
C PRO A 21 -2.07 -36.25 -45.89
N ARG A 22 -2.39 -36.08 -47.19
CA ARG A 22 -2.55 -34.77 -47.86
C ARG A 22 -3.87 -34.01 -47.61
N ARG A 23 -4.74 -34.42 -46.68
CA ARG A 23 -5.96 -33.65 -46.35
C ARG A 23 -6.58 -34.11 -45.01
N LEU A 24 -7.00 -33.15 -44.17
CA LEU A 24 -7.81 -33.40 -42.97
C LEU A 24 -9.26 -32.95 -43.22
N VAL A 25 -10.23 -33.77 -42.80
CA VAL A 25 -11.68 -33.52 -42.87
C VAL A 25 -12.19 -33.12 -41.49
N PRO A 26 -13.11 -32.14 -41.33
CA PRO A 26 -13.55 -31.68 -40.01
C PRO A 26 -14.61 -32.62 -39.40
N GLY A 27 -14.49 -32.94 -38.10
CA GLY A 27 -15.61 -33.45 -37.31
C GLY A 27 -15.39 -34.77 -36.56
N ARG A 28 -14.43 -34.81 -35.62
CA ARG A 28 -14.44 -35.67 -34.40
C ARG A 28 -13.21 -35.35 -33.56
N LEU A 29 -13.41 -34.89 -32.32
CA LEU A 29 -12.34 -34.74 -31.32
C LEU A 29 -12.41 -35.92 -30.34
N PRO A 30 -11.33 -36.66 -30.09
CA PRO A 30 -11.24 -37.55 -28.95
C PRO A 30 -10.80 -36.78 -27.70
N THR A 31 -11.39 -37.14 -26.56
CA THR A 31 -11.05 -36.65 -25.21
C THR A 31 -9.69 -37.20 -24.76
N LEU A 32 -8.75 -36.33 -24.42
CA LEU A 32 -7.47 -36.72 -23.80
C LEU A 32 -7.05 -35.72 -22.71
N ASN A 33 -7.00 -36.23 -21.47
CA ASN A 33 -6.42 -35.59 -20.30
C ASN A 33 -4.88 -35.61 -20.38
N ASN A 34 -4.27 -34.54 -19.86
CA ASN A 34 -2.82 -34.33 -19.61
C ASN A 34 -1.89 -34.10 -20.82
N LEU A 35 -1.64 -32.84 -21.23
CA LEU A 35 -0.47 -32.44 -22.04
C LEU A 35 -0.06 -30.96 -21.79
N LYS A 36 1.23 -30.71 -21.51
CA LYS A 36 1.92 -29.41 -21.34
C LYS A 36 2.19 -28.72 -22.71
N HIS A 37 2.15 -27.37 -22.74
CA HIS A 37 2.01 -26.52 -23.93
C HIS A 37 3.32 -26.17 -24.67
N VAL A 38 3.25 -26.12 -26.01
CA VAL A 38 4.07 -25.26 -26.89
C VAL A 38 3.12 -24.75 -27.99
N GLY A 39 3.06 -23.45 -28.22
CA GLY A 39 2.22 -22.82 -29.26
C GLY A 39 3.07 -22.13 -30.32
N TYR A 40 2.68 -22.27 -31.59
CA TYR A 40 3.20 -21.46 -32.69
C TYR A 40 2.05 -20.65 -33.31
N VAL A 41 2.30 -19.38 -33.60
CA VAL A 41 1.38 -18.51 -34.34
C VAL A 41 1.82 -18.51 -35.80
N PHE A 42 0.97 -19.03 -36.69
CA PHE A 42 1.13 -18.84 -38.12
C PHE A 42 0.26 -17.64 -38.55
N THR A 43 0.89 -16.54 -38.93
CA THR A 43 0.26 -15.48 -39.71
C THR A 43 0.51 -15.74 -41.20
N PRO A 44 -0.50 -15.66 -42.08
CA PRO A 44 -0.32 -15.91 -43.51
C PRO A 44 0.21 -14.68 -44.27
N CYS A 45 0.99 -13.80 -43.63
CA CYS A 45 1.54 -12.60 -44.24
C CYS A 45 3.01 -12.42 -43.87
N GLY A 46 3.91 -12.85 -44.76
CA GLY A 46 5.32 -12.40 -44.82
C GLY A 46 6.31 -13.18 -43.95
N ASN A 47 7.36 -13.73 -44.58
CA ASN A 47 8.51 -14.33 -43.91
C ASN A 47 9.34 -13.25 -43.19
N PHE A 48 9.36 -13.28 -41.86
CA PHE A 48 10.44 -12.70 -41.06
C PHE A 48 11.27 -13.85 -40.45
N PRO A 49 12.61 -13.84 -40.57
CA PRO A 49 13.43 -14.82 -39.88
C PRO A 49 13.44 -14.51 -38.38
N LEU A 50 12.71 -15.32 -37.60
CA LEU A 50 12.81 -15.34 -36.14
C LEU A 50 14.16 -15.98 -35.76
N ILE A 51 15.07 -15.18 -35.21
CA ILE A 51 16.23 -15.68 -34.47
C ILE A 51 15.69 -16.37 -33.21
N LEU A 52 15.74 -17.70 -33.19
CA LEU A 52 15.41 -18.50 -32.00
C LEU A 52 16.58 -18.41 -31.01
N ALA A 53 16.55 -17.40 -30.14
CA ALA A 53 17.29 -17.47 -28.89
C ALA A 53 16.64 -18.53 -28.00
N ASN A 54 17.41 -19.54 -27.59
CA ASN A 54 17.03 -20.51 -26.57
C ASN A 54 16.82 -19.78 -25.23
N TYR A 55 15.62 -19.27 -24.99
CA TYR A 55 15.23 -18.77 -23.68
C TYR A 55 14.88 -19.98 -22.81
N LYS A 56 15.74 -20.29 -21.82
CA LYS A 56 15.37 -21.20 -20.74
C LYS A 56 14.22 -20.52 -19.99
N ASP A 57 13.01 -20.97 -20.27
CA ASP A 57 11.78 -20.59 -19.59
C ASP A 57 11.84 -21.09 -18.13
N THR A 58 12.44 -20.27 -17.27
CA THR A 58 12.46 -20.46 -15.81
C THR A 58 11.76 -19.33 -15.07
N THR A 59 11.09 -18.41 -15.79
CA THR A 59 10.27 -17.37 -15.17
C THR A 59 8.96 -17.98 -14.74
N MET A 60 8.70 -18.04 -13.43
CA MET A 60 7.34 -18.28 -12.96
C MET A 60 6.39 -17.26 -13.62
N PRO A 61 5.18 -17.65 -14.02
CA PRO A 61 4.22 -16.67 -14.51
C PRO A 61 3.96 -15.66 -13.40
N ILE A 62 3.97 -14.36 -13.75
CA ILE A 62 3.61 -13.29 -12.82
C ILE A 62 2.24 -13.62 -12.23
N GLU A 63 2.17 -13.65 -10.91
CA GLU A 63 0.94 -13.97 -10.21
C GLU A 63 -0.05 -12.83 -10.35
N SER A 64 -1.33 -13.16 -10.43
CA SER A 64 -2.40 -12.18 -10.46
C SER A 64 -3.08 -12.15 -9.10
N ILE A 65 -3.40 -10.96 -8.61
CA ILE A 65 -4.23 -10.76 -7.43
C ILE A 65 -5.42 -9.90 -7.81
N TYR A 66 -6.61 -10.26 -7.36
CA TYR A 66 -7.82 -9.47 -7.58
C TYR A 66 -8.02 -8.45 -6.45
N PRO A 67 -8.70 -7.32 -6.71
CA PRO A 67 -8.94 -6.28 -5.71
C PRO A 67 -9.55 -6.78 -4.41
N GLU A 68 -10.48 -7.74 -4.49
CA GLU A 68 -11.12 -8.37 -3.34
C GLU A 68 -10.19 -9.27 -2.50
N GLU A 69 -9.09 -9.74 -3.08
CA GLU A 69 -8.10 -10.58 -2.42
C GLU A 69 -7.01 -9.76 -1.71
N LEU A 70 -6.77 -8.52 -2.17
CA LEU A 70 -5.70 -7.66 -1.65
C LEU A 70 -5.79 -7.42 -0.12
N PRO A 71 -6.97 -7.11 0.47
CA PRO A 71 -7.08 -6.96 1.91
C PRO A 71 -6.77 -8.24 2.70
N ALA A 72 -7.20 -9.40 2.18
CA ALA A 72 -6.95 -10.69 2.83
C ALA A 72 -5.49 -11.16 2.66
N PHE A 73 -4.83 -10.72 1.59
CA PHE A 73 -3.41 -10.91 1.35
C PHE A 73 -2.58 -10.08 2.34
N SER A 74 -2.81 -8.78 2.44
CA SER A 74 -2.05 -7.90 3.33
C SER A 74 -2.28 -8.23 4.80
N ALA A 75 -3.51 -8.59 5.20
CA ALA A 75 -3.81 -8.92 6.61
C ALA A 75 -3.09 -10.15 7.16
N LYS A 76 -2.49 -10.99 6.31
CA LYS A 76 -1.71 -12.18 6.71
C LYS A 76 -0.21 -11.91 6.82
N LEU A 77 0.22 -10.72 6.42
CA LEU A 77 1.61 -10.31 6.34
C LEU A 77 1.85 -9.16 7.32
N LYS A 78 3.09 -9.04 7.79
CA LYS A 78 3.59 -7.82 8.44
C LYS A 78 3.81 -6.74 7.39
N GLU A 79 3.85 -5.47 7.82
CA GLU A 79 4.02 -4.36 6.88
C GLU A 79 5.40 -4.38 6.20
N ALA A 80 6.40 -5.01 6.83
CA ALA A 80 7.72 -5.26 6.26
C ALA A 80 7.76 -6.42 5.24
N GLU A 81 6.71 -7.24 5.16
CA GLU A 81 6.70 -8.43 4.31
C GLU A 81 6.08 -8.15 2.92
N TYR A 82 5.50 -6.98 2.69
CA TYR A 82 4.95 -6.63 1.38
C TYR A 82 4.99 -5.13 1.06
N THR A 83 5.10 -4.85 -0.23
CA THR A 83 5.03 -3.50 -0.78
C THR A 83 3.99 -3.47 -1.90
N LEU A 84 2.98 -2.61 -1.74
CA LEU A 84 2.02 -2.28 -2.78
C LEU A 84 2.56 -1.10 -3.59
N VAL A 85 2.89 -1.32 -4.86
CA VAL A 85 3.57 -0.35 -5.72
C VAL A 85 2.60 0.24 -6.73
N ASP A 86 2.36 1.54 -6.63
CA ASP A 86 1.63 2.32 -7.64
C ASP A 86 2.60 2.79 -8.72
N VAL A 87 2.46 2.30 -9.95
CA VAL A 87 3.31 2.70 -11.08
C VAL A 87 2.69 3.78 -11.97
N ARG A 88 1.65 4.46 -11.46
CA ARG A 88 1.02 5.62 -12.12
C ARG A 88 1.90 6.87 -12.06
N GLN A 89 1.44 7.93 -12.70
CA GLN A 89 2.08 9.24 -12.62
C GLN A 89 1.69 9.97 -11.34
N PRO A 90 2.51 10.90 -10.81
CA PRO A 90 2.20 11.63 -9.58
C PRO A 90 0.83 12.32 -9.59
N GLY A 91 0.40 12.88 -10.74
CA GLY A 91 -0.96 13.45 -10.85
C GLY A 91 -2.09 12.46 -10.56
N GLU A 92 -1.98 11.23 -11.07
CA GLU A 92 -2.99 10.19 -10.85
C GLU A 92 -3.01 9.70 -9.39
N TYR A 93 -1.84 9.60 -8.76
CA TYR A 93 -1.71 9.23 -7.34
C TYR A 93 -2.37 10.27 -6.43
N ARG A 94 -2.16 11.55 -6.76
CA ARG A 94 -2.72 12.68 -6.01
C ARG A 94 -4.24 12.77 -6.09
N GLU A 95 -4.82 12.44 -7.25
CA GLU A 95 -6.27 12.37 -7.42
C GLU A 95 -6.91 11.25 -6.57
N GLY A 96 -6.14 10.22 -6.25
CA GLY A 96 -6.60 9.08 -5.45
C GLY A 96 -5.67 7.88 -5.58
N HIS A 97 -5.32 7.24 -4.47
CA HIS A 97 -4.52 6.01 -4.43
C HIS A 97 -5.04 5.00 -3.40
N ILE A 98 -4.53 3.77 -3.48
CA ILE A 98 -4.84 2.71 -2.52
C ILE A 98 -4.02 2.98 -1.24
N PRO A 99 -4.64 3.03 -0.05
CA PRO A 99 -3.91 3.25 1.21
C PRO A 99 -2.72 2.30 1.39
N GLY A 100 -1.60 2.82 1.86
CA GLY A 100 -0.36 2.09 2.10
C GLY A 100 0.39 1.75 0.82
N SER A 101 -0.08 2.23 -0.35
CA SER A 101 0.68 2.09 -1.58
C SER A 101 1.80 3.10 -1.68
N ARG A 102 2.90 2.66 -2.27
CA ARG A 102 4.05 3.49 -2.57
C ARG A 102 4.03 3.89 -4.04
N LEU A 103 4.11 5.19 -4.31
CA LEU A 103 4.28 5.70 -5.66
C LEU A 103 5.70 5.46 -6.19
N LEU A 104 5.82 4.67 -7.25
CA LEU A 104 7.04 4.49 -8.03
C LEU A 104 6.65 4.48 -9.53
N PRO A 105 6.59 5.65 -10.19
CA PRO A 105 6.17 5.72 -11.59
C PRO A 105 6.93 4.75 -12.46
N LEU A 106 6.24 4.10 -13.42
CA LEU A 106 6.86 3.04 -14.25
C LEU A 106 8.26 3.38 -14.81
N PRO A 107 8.54 4.60 -15.32
CA PRO A 107 9.88 4.95 -15.82
C PRO A 107 10.99 4.93 -14.77
N GLU A 108 10.64 5.04 -13.49
CA GLU A 108 11.58 5.11 -12.37
C GLU A 108 11.87 3.73 -11.77
N ILE A 109 11.02 2.72 -12.05
CA ILE A 109 11.10 1.38 -11.43
C ILE A 109 12.48 0.74 -11.52
N GLU A 110 13.16 0.84 -12.66
CA GLU A 110 14.50 0.26 -12.83
C GLU A 110 15.52 0.82 -11.83
N GLY A 111 15.41 2.10 -11.48
CA GLY A 111 16.26 2.76 -10.49
C GLY A 111 15.96 2.35 -9.04
N HIS A 112 14.81 1.72 -8.79
CA HIS A 112 14.34 1.30 -7.47
C HIS A 112 14.38 -0.23 -7.26
N LEU A 113 14.98 -0.99 -8.18
CA LEU A 113 15.01 -2.46 -8.07
C LEU A 113 15.77 -2.95 -6.83
N ASP A 114 16.91 -2.35 -6.51
CA ASP A 114 17.70 -2.72 -5.32
C ASP A 114 16.91 -2.54 -4.03
N GLU A 115 16.10 -1.49 -4.00
CA GLU A 115 15.21 -1.17 -2.90
C GLU A 115 14.04 -2.14 -2.82
N LEU A 116 13.38 -2.42 -3.95
CA LEU A 116 12.29 -3.38 -4.02
C LEU A 116 12.74 -4.82 -3.70
N ALA A 117 14.04 -5.12 -3.86
CA ALA A 117 14.62 -6.42 -3.52
C ALA A 117 14.61 -6.73 -2.01
N THR A 118 14.42 -5.73 -1.14
CA THR A 118 14.38 -5.93 0.33
C THR A 118 13.08 -6.57 0.79
N THR A 119 12.02 -6.48 -0.01
CA THR A 119 10.69 -6.97 0.34
C THR A 119 10.41 -8.34 -0.31
N PRO A 120 9.89 -9.34 0.43
CA PRO A 120 9.64 -10.66 -0.14
C PRO A 120 8.41 -10.72 -1.06
N ASN A 121 7.45 -9.79 -0.92
CA ASN A 121 6.25 -9.75 -1.75
C ASN A 121 6.01 -8.36 -2.36
N LEU A 122 5.88 -8.28 -3.68
CA LEU A 122 5.62 -7.04 -4.41
C LEU A 122 4.29 -7.13 -5.14
N VAL A 123 3.39 -6.17 -4.91
CA VAL A 123 2.11 -6.08 -5.63
C VAL A 123 2.14 -4.81 -6.47
N PHE A 124 2.18 -4.94 -7.79
CA PHE A 124 2.15 -3.80 -8.69
C PHE A 124 0.73 -3.48 -9.13
N TYR A 125 0.37 -2.20 -9.14
CA TYR A 125 -0.84 -1.72 -9.79
C TYR A 125 -0.58 -0.44 -10.57
N CYS A 126 -1.44 -0.18 -11.55
CA CYS A 126 -1.50 1.08 -12.24
C CYS A 126 -2.98 1.46 -12.43
N ARG A 127 -3.31 2.35 -13.37
CA ARG A 127 -4.72 2.67 -13.65
C ARG A 127 -5.57 1.43 -13.98
N SER A 128 -5.17 0.61 -14.95
CA SER A 128 -5.99 -0.48 -15.51
C SER A 128 -5.30 -1.86 -15.61
N GLY A 129 -4.04 -1.96 -15.18
CA GLY A 129 -3.24 -3.20 -15.20
C GLY A 129 -2.13 -3.28 -16.26
N ALA A 130 -2.17 -2.46 -17.31
CA ALA A 130 -1.19 -2.56 -18.41
C ALA A 130 0.24 -2.14 -18.04
N ARG A 131 0.41 -1.00 -17.35
CA ARG A 131 1.73 -0.49 -16.91
C ARG A 131 2.32 -1.35 -15.80
N SER A 132 1.48 -1.79 -14.86
CA SER A 132 1.90 -2.65 -13.75
C SER A 132 2.34 -4.03 -14.21
N GLN A 133 1.76 -4.56 -15.29
CA GLN A 133 2.27 -5.78 -15.91
C GLN A 133 3.71 -5.62 -16.43
N VAL A 134 4.05 -4.44 -16.98
CA VAL A 134 5.43 -4.13 -17.41
C VAL A 134 6.35 -4.02 -16.20
N ALA A 135 5.95 -3.29 -15.16
CA ALA A 135 6.72 -3.19 -13.92
C ALA A 135 6.98 -4.57 -13.28
N ALA A 136 5.97 -5.42 -13.22
CA ALA A 136 6.09 -6.79 -12.71
C ALA A 136 7.04 -7.65 -13.55
N ASN A 137 7.05 -7.50 -14.88
CA ASN A 137 8.04 -8.17 -15.75
C ASN A 137 9.46 -7.68 -15.49
N LEU A 138 9.66 -6.37 -15.33
CA LEU A 138 10.96 -5.78 -15.02
C LEU A 138 11.47 -6.29 -13.66
N ALA A 139 10.60 -6.29 -12.65
CA ALA A 139 10.92 -6.84 -11.33
C ALA A 139 11.27 -8.33 -11.44
N GLN A 140 10.47 -9.13 -12.16
CA GLN A 140 10.70 -10.58 -12.26
C GLN A 140 12.01 -10.95 -12.95
N ALA A 141 12.46 -10.10 -13.89
CA ALA A 141 13.71 -10.31 -14.61
C ALA A 141 14.96 -9.93 -13.80
N ASN A 142 14.83 -9.00 -12.83
CA ASN A 142 15.98 -8.39 -12.16
C ASN A 142 16.06 -8.68 -10.65
N LEU A 143 14.95 -9.10 -10.01
CA LEU A 143 14.92 -9.40 -8.59
C LEU A 143 15.27 -10.86 -8.28
N PRO A 144 15.67 -11.18 -7.04
CA PRO A 144 15.97 -12.54 -6.62
C PRO A 144 14.80 -13.51 -6.89
N ALA A 145 15.11 -14.76 -7.22
CA ALA A 145 14.10 -15.79 -7.54
C ALA A 145 13.12 -16.12 -6.38
N GLY A 146 13.40 -15.65 -5.16
CA GLY A 146 12.53 -15.78 -3.99
C GLY A 146 11.52 -14.64 -3.83
N THR A 147 11.63 -13.55 -4.59
CA THR A 147 10.69 -12.43 -4.53
C THR A 147 9.39 -12.82 -5.22
N ARG A 148 8.28 -12.81 -4.48
CA ARG A 148 6.95 -13.07 -5.02
C ARG A 148 6.41 -11.80 -5.66
N ILE A 149 6.08 -11.87 -6.95
CA ILE A 149 5.65 -10.71 -7.74
C ILE A 149 4.22 -10.92 -8.20
N LEU A 150 3.34 -10.00 -7.80
CA LEU A 150 1.93 -9.98 -8.11
C LEU A 150 1.56 -8.73 -8.92
N ASN A 151 0.58 -8.87 -9.81
CA ASN A 151 -0.03 -7.76 -10.52
C ASN A 151 -1.52 -7.67 -10.15
N LEU A 152 -1.96 -6.48 -9.71
CA LEU A 152 -3.35 -6.23 -9.36
C LEU A 152 -4.22 -6.16 -10.62
N ILE A 153 -5.14 -7.12 -10.76
CA ILE A 153 -6.05 -7.22 -11.90
C ILE A 153 -7.01 -6.03 -11.90
N GLY A 154 -7.18 -5.41 -13.07
CA GLY A 154 -8.00 -4.21 -13.24
C GLY A 154 -7.37 -2.93 -12.68
N GLY A 155 -6.24 -3.02 -11.99
CA GLY A 155 -5.54 -1.88 -11.40
C GLY A 155 -6.43 -1.07 -10.44
N PHE A 156 -6.11 0.21 -10.31
CA PHE A 156 -6.85 1.17 -9.48
C PHE A 156 -8.32 1.29 -9.89
N THR A 157 -8.65 1.14 -11.18
CA THR A 157 -10.06 1.24 -11.63
C THR A 157 -10.97 0.12 -11.10
N ALA A 158 -10.39 -0.99 -10.65
CA ALA A 158 -11.14 -2.09 -10.06
C ALA A 158 -11.07 -2.08 -8.51
N TRP A 159 -10.43 -1.07 -7.91
CA TRP A 159 -10.41 -0.91 -6.47
C TRP A 159 -11.78 -0.47 -5.96
N GLU A 160 -12.39 -1.29 -5.10
CA GLU A 160 -13.71 -1.00 -4.51
C GLU A 160 -13.60 -0.33 -3.14
N GLY A 161 -12.40 -0.29 -2.54
CA GLY A 161 -12.16 0.41 -1.29
C GLY A 161 -12.15 1.93 -1.48
N ARG A 162 -12.19 2.67 -0.37
CA ARG A 162 -12.08 4.13 -0.39
C ARG A 162 -10.66 4.52 -0.83
N PRO A 163 -10.49 5.27 -1.93
CA PRO A 163 -9.18 5.82 -2.27
C PRO A 163 -8.85 6.98 -1.33
N LEU A 164 -7.56 7.18 -1.08
CA LEU A 164 -7.06 8.38 -0.44
C LEU A 164 -6.68 9.39 -1.51
N ALA A 165 -7.37 10.52 -1.52
CA ALA A 165 -6.94 11.68 -2.29
C ALA A 165 -5.85 12.42 -1.52
N ASP A 166 -4.90 13.00 -2.25
CA ASP A 166 -3.80 13.79 -1.69
C ASP A 166 -4.29 15.21 -1.33
N MET A 167 -5.22 15.27 -0.38
CA MET A 167 -5.56 16.51 0.31
C MET A 167 -4.48 16.81 1.36
N PRO A 168 -4.06 18.08 1.45
CA PRO A 168 -2.66 18.48 1.33
C PRO A 168 -1.81 17.92 2.48
N ARG A 169 -1.07 16.82 2.31
CA ARG A 169 -0.06 16.45 3.32
C ARG A 169 1.23 15.81 2.83
N LEU A 170 1.48 15.72 1.53
CA LEU A 170 2.87 15.58 1.02
C LEU A 170 3.57 16.94 0.83
N GLU A 171 2.85 18.06 0.68
CA GLU A 171 3.51 19.39 0.61
C GLU A 171 4.16 19.84 1.93
N VAL A 172 3.85 19.16 3.05
CA VAL A 172 4.51 19.35 4.35
C VAL A 172 5.76 18.44 4.48
N PHE A 173 5.90 17.43 3.62
CA PHE A 173 6.93 16.38 3.67
C PHE A 173 7.74 16.29 2.36
N ALA A 174 7.56 17.23 1.43
CA ALA A 174 8.20 17.21 0.12
C ALA A 174 9.70 17.52 0.23
N PRO A 175 10.57 16.81 -0.53
CA PRO A 175 12.01 17.10 -0.58
C PRO A 175 12.28 18.56 -0.98
N GLY A 176 13.18 19.24 -0.27
CA GLY A 176 13.54 20.64 -0.54
C GLY A 176 12.69 21.69 0.20
N ARG A 177 11.85 21.27 1.15
CA ARG A 177 11.38 22.13 2.24
C ARG A 177 12.05 21.69 3.53
N GLU A 178 12.50 22.65 4.34
CA GLU A 178 13.39 22.53 5.51
C GLU A 178 13.00 21.48 6.59
N SER A 179 11.86 20.79 6.47
CA SER A 179 11.27 19.93 7.51
C SER A 179 11.60 18.44 7.41
N PHE A 180 12.31 17.96 6.38
CA PHE A 180 12.65 16.53 6.17
C PHE A 180 14.06 16.28 5.62
N ASP A 181 14.94 17.28 5.65
CA ASP A 181 16.27 17.17 5.08
C ASP A 181 17.20 16.27 5.93
N THR A 182 16.82 15.97 7.17
CA THR A 182 17.58 15.10 8.08
C THR A 182 16.70 14.05 8.78
N THR A 183 17.34 12.94 9.20
CA THR A 183 16.77 11.92 10.08
C THR A 183 16.10 12.54 11.32
N SER A 184 16.76 13.50 11.96
CA SER A 184 16.23 14.17 13.16
C SER A 184 14.95 14.93 12.88
N GLN A 185 14.90 15.66 11.77
CA GLN A 185 13.70 16.42 11.38
C GLN A 185 12.54 15.47 11.05
N ALA A 186 12.80 14.36 10.35
CA ALA A 186 11.79 13.36 10.08
C ALA A 186 11.20 12.74 11.36
N LEU A 187 12.07 12.41 12.32
CA LEU A 187 11.66 11.87 13.62
C LEU A 187 10.90 12.90 14.47
N LEU A 188 11.35 14.15 14.52
CA LEU A 188 10.64 15.23 15.22
C LEU A 188 9.25 15.46 14.64
N ARG A 189 9.15 15.43 13.31
CA ARG A 189 7.87 15.62 12.65
C ARG A 189 6.93 14.45 12.89
N ALA A 190 7.43 13.21 12.85
CA ALA A 190 6.65 12.04 13.26
C ALA A 190 6.15 12.19 14.71
N MET A 191 7.00 12.58 15.66
CA MET A 191 6.57 12.85 17.05
C MET A 191 5.50 13.95 17.15
N GLU A 192 5.57 14.98 16.30
CA GLU A 192 4.60 16.07 16.29
C GLU A 192 3.23 15.64 15.77
N LEU A 193 3.21 14.71 14.81
CA LEU A 193 1.98 14.06 14.35
C LEU A 193 1.35 13.23 15.47
N GLU A 194 2.13 12.33 16.11
CA GLU A 194 1.69 11.55 17.27
C GLU A 194 1.11 12.45 18.37
N LYS A 195 1.68 13.64 18.57
CA LYS A 195 1.14 14.64 19.49
C LYS A 195 -0.22 15.16 19.04
N ALA A 196 -0.39 15.49 17.77
CA ALA A 196 -1.67 15.93 17.23
C ALA A 196 -2.75 14.85 17.39
N ALA A 197 -2.44 13.59 17.06
CA ALA A 197 -3.33 12.45 17.27
C ALA A 197 -3.68 12.26 18.76
N GLN A 198 -2.68 12.32 19.66
CA GLN A 198 -2.91 12.31 21.11
C GLN A 198 -3.92 13.39 21.53
N LEU A 199 -3.69 14.63 21.10
CA LEU A 199 -4.53 15.78 21.48
C LEU A 199 -5.95 15.66 20.91
N PHE A 200 -6.08 15.13 19.69
CA PHE A 200 -7.39 14.80 19.11
C PHE A 200 -8.13 13.80 19.99
N TYR A 201 -7.49 12.70 20.38
CA TYR A 201 -8.10 11.68 21.23
C TYR A 201 -8.51 12.22 22.60
N GLN A 202 -7.68 13.07 23.22
CA GLN A 202 -8.01 13.74 24.48
C GLN A 202 -9.21 14.70 24.34
N ALA A 203 -9.27 15.46 23.24
CA ALA A 203 -10.39 16.36 22.97
C ALA A 203 -11.70 15.57 22.75
N ALA A 204 -11.63 14.47 22.00
CA ALA A 204 -12.78 13.58 21.78
C ALA A 204 -13.22 12.88 23.08
N GLU A 205 -12.27 12.38 23.88
CA GLU A 205 -12.54 11.76 25.18
C GLU A 205 -13.30 12.71 26.11
N SER A 206 -12.87 13.98 26.19
CA SER A 206 -13.50 14.99 27.06
C SER A 206 -14.98 15.27 26.75
N LYS A 207 -15.42 14.90 25.55
CA LYS A 207 -16.79 15.06 25.05
C LYS A 207 -17.58 13.76 25.03
N ALA A 208 -16.91 12.61 25.21
CA ALA A 208 -17.56 11.32 25.15
C ALA A 208 -18.46 11.08 26.36
N THR A 209 -19.73 10.77 26.12
CA THR A 209 -20.72 10.42 27.15
C THR A 209 -20.72 8.92 27.45
N SER A 210 -20.42 8.08 26.44
CA SER A 210 -20.30 6.63 26.61
C SER A 210 -19.01 6.25 27.35
N PRO A 211 -19.08 5.52 28.48
CA PRO A 211 -17.89 5.08 29.22
C PRO A 211 -16.94 4.22 28.39
N LYS A 212 -17.48 3.39 27.48
CA LYS A 212 -16.67 2.52 26.62
C LYS A 212 -15.95 3.31 25.53
N MET A 213 -16.62 4.32 24.96
CA MET A 213 -16.00 5.25 24.02
C MET A 213 -14.90 6.05 24.71
N ALA A 214 -15.19 6.66 25.86
CA ALA A 214 -14.20 7.41 26.63
C ALA A 214 -12.96 6.55 26.96
N ALA A 215 -13.15 5.31 27.44
CA ALA A 215 -12.06 4.39 27.71
C ALA A 215 -11.24 4.00 26.47
N THR A 216 -11.90 3.86 25.31
CA THR A 216 -11.23 3.55 24.03
C THR A 216 -10.38 4.73 23.56
N LEU A 217 -10.94 5.94 23.55
CA LEU A 217 -10.24 7.18 23.17
C LEU A 217 -9.07 7.47 24.14
N ALA A 218 -9.28 7.30 25.44
CA ALA A 218 -8.23 7.44 26.45
C ALA A 218 -7.08 6.45 26.24
N THR A 219 -7.40 5.25 25.74
CA THR A 219 -6.41 4.22 25.41
C THR A 219 -5.61 4.64 24.18
N LEU A 220 -6.27 5.04 23.09
CA LEU A 220 -5.63 5.50 21.86
C LEU A 220 -4.69 6.69 22.12
N GLY A 221 -5.16 7.72 22.83
CA GLY A 221 -4.31 8.86 23.19
C GLY A 221 -3.07 8.50 24.03
N LYS A 222 -3.13 7.43 24.85
CA LYS A 222 -1.94 6.93 25.56
C LYS A 222 -0.98 6.17 24.65
N VAL A 223 -1.51 5.49 23.63
CA VAL A 223 -0.72 4.76 22.64
C VAL A 223 0.04 5.75 21.76
N GLU A 224 -0.58 6.83 21.28
CA GLU A 224 0.14 7.86 20.49
C GLU A 224 1.29 8.50 21.27
N ARG A 225 1.08 8.81 22.56
CA ARG A 225 2.19 9.29 23.41
C ARG A 225 3.30 8.24 23.54
N THR A 226 2.96 6.96 23.52
CA THR A 226 3.93 5.86 23.57
C THR A 226 4.70 5.75 22.26
N HIS A 227 4.05 5.88 21.10
CA HIS A 227 4.70 5.98 19.79
C HIS A 227 5.70 7.12 19.77
N ALA A 228 5.28 8.34 20.15
CA ALA A 228 6.16 9.50 20.23
C ALA A 228 7.40 9.25 21.09
N ARG A 229 7.27 8.47 22.18
CA ARG A 229 8.38 8.12 23.06
C ARG A 229 9.35 7.11 22.41
N VAL A 230 8.84 6.17 21.61
CA VAL A 230 9.67 5.26 20.81
C VAL A 230 10.46 6.05 19.77
N ILE A 231 9.78 6.96 19.06
CA ILE A 231 10.40 7.85 18.06
C ILE A 231 11.46 8.73 18.71
N PHE A 232 11.18 9.31 19.87
CA PHE A 232 12.15 10.10 20.64
C PHE A 232 13.41 9.29 20.97
N HIS A 233 13.28 8.04 21.38
CA HIS A 233 14.46 7.21 21.66
C HIS A 233 15.33 6.98 20.41
N ARG A 234 14.74 6.96 19.21
CA ARG A 234 15.50 6.94 17.95
C ARG A 234 16.17 8.28 17.70
N LEU A 235 15.47 9.39 17.94
CA LEU A 235 16.02 10.74 17.81
C LEU A 235 17.26 10.94 18.69
N GLN A 236 17.22 10.49 19.94
CA GLN A 236 18.37 10.54 20.86
C GLN A 236 19.61 9.78 20.36
N ARG A 237 19.42 8.78 19.50
CA ARG A 237 20.51 7.98 18.92
C ARG A 237 21.00 8.55 17.59
N ALA A 238 20.09 9.14 16.83
CA ALA A 238 20.39 9.76 15.54
C ALA A 238 21.12 11.10 15.70
N ASP A 239 20.91 11.80 16.82
CA ASP A 239 21.35 13.18 16.97
C ASP A 239 21.87 13.50 18.39
N ALA A 240 23.10 14.00 18.45
CA ALA A 240 23.78 14.35 19.69
C ALA A 240 23.11 15.52 20.43
N GLU A 241 22.38 16.40 19.73
CA GLU A 241 21.61 17.48 20.34
C GLU A 241 20.53 16.94 21.29
N TYR A 242 19.95 15.78 20.96
CA TYR A 242 18.84 15.18 21.71
C TYR A 242 19.29 14.09 22.69
N ALA A 243 20.54 13.63 22.62
CA ALA A 243 21.06 12.49 23.39
C ALA A 243 20.84 12.56 24.91
N HIS A 244 20.76 13.77 25.48
CA HIS A 244 20.54 13.99 26.92
C HIS A 244 19.23 14.72 27.25
N GLN A 245 18.40 15.00 26.24
CA GLN A 245 17.12 15.67 26.45
C GLN A 245 16.11 14.75 27.12
N ASN A 246 15.16 15.33 27.83
CA ASN A 246 14.03 14.62 28.44
C ASN A 246 12.85 14.57 27.45
N PHE A 247 12.21 13.40 27.36
CA PHE A 247 11.06 13.19 26.47
C PHE A 247 9.94 14.20 26.73
N GLU A 248 9.55 14.42 27.98
CA GLU A 248 8.45 15.33 28.34
C GLU A 248 8.76 16.75 27.87
N THR A 249 9.98 17.25 28.13
CA THR A 249 10.39 18.59 27.69
C THR A 249 10.37 18.74 26.17
N CYS A 250 10.89 17.76 25.44
CA CYS A 250 10.90 17.79 23.98
C CYS A 250 9.46 17.71 23.44
N PHE A 251 8.70 16.71 23.87
CA PHE A 251 7.34 16.43 23.40
C PHE A 251 6.36 17.56 23.74
N ASP A 252 6.40 18.09 24.96
CA ASP A 252 5.54 19.20 25.36
C ASP A 252 5.88 20.49 24.59
N GLY A 253 7.11 20.64 24.10
CA GLY A 253 7.56 21.75 23.26
C GLY A 253 7.16 21.68 21.78
N LEU A 254 6.74 20.52 21.26
CA LEU A 254 6.22 20.38 19.89
C LEU A 254 4.86 21.09 19.74
N SER A 255 4.47 21.52 18.54
CA SER A 255 3.16 22.20 18.38
C SER A 255 2.00 21.22 18.53
N GLY A 256 2.02 20.13 17.76
CA GLY A 256 0.89 19.20 17.64
C GLY A 256 -0.29 19.79 16.86
N ASP A 257 -0.07 20.79 16.02
CA ASP A 257 -1.15 21.54 15.36
C ASP A 257 -1.72 20.85 14.11
N ILE A 258 -1.06 19.80 13.62
CA ILE A 258 -1.30 19.18 12.32
C ILE A 258 -1.36 17.67 12.53
N LEU A 259 -2.52 17.05 12.27
CA LEU A 259 -2.74 15.59 12.26
C LEU A 259 -1.96 14.88 11.11
N GLU A 260 -2.32 13.67 10.73
CA GLU A 260 -1.62 12.84 9.74
C GLU A 260 -2.15 12.94 8.30
N GLY A 261 -3.43 13.29 8.05
CA GLY A 261 -4.00 13.62 6.71
C GLY A 261 -4.47 15.07 6.40
N GLY A 262 -3.59 16.01 6.06
CA GLY A 262 -3.81 17.45 5.77
C GLY A 262 -4.26 18.43 6.87
N GLU A 263 -5.21 18.03 7.71
CA GLU A 263 -6.02 18.93 8.53
C GLU A 263 -5.50 19.48 9.89
N SER A 264 -5.62 20.80 10.10
CA SER A 264 -5.36 21.45 11.39
C SER A 264 -6.14 20.81 12.54
N LEU A 265 -5.44 20.50 13.64
CA LEU A 265 -6.05 19.97 14.86
C LEU A 265 -7.13 20.91 15.40
N GLU A 266 -6.88 22.22 15.40
CA GLU A 266 -7.86 23.23 15.83
C GLU A 266 -9.16 23.11 15.04
N ALA A 267 -9.07 23.02 13.71
CA ALA A 267 -10.22 22.86 12.84
C ALA A 267 -10.98 21.55 13.13
N VAL A 268 -10.25 20.44 13.32
CA VAL A 268 -10.85 19.15 13.68
C VAL A 268 -11.57 19.21 15.03
N VAL A 269 -10.93 19.76 16.06
CA VAL A 269 -11.52 19.91 17.41
C VAL A 269 -12.70 20.87 17.40
N ALA A 270 -12.67 21.93 16.60
CA ALA A 270 -13.82 22.82 16.41
C ALA A 270 -15.02 22.06 15.81
N ARG A 271 -14.79 21.18 14.82
CA ARG A 271 -15.84 20.30 14.29
C ARG A 271 -16.39 19.37 15.36
N LEU A 272 -15.55 18.80 16.23
CA LEU A 272 -16.01 18.01 17.39
C LEU A 272 -16.93 18.82 18.31
N GLY A 273 -16.69 20.12 18.45
CA GLY A 273 -17.56 21.03 19.20
C GLY A 273 -18.92 21.29 18.54
N SER A 274 -19.02 21.14 17.23
CA SER A 274 -20.26 21.25 16.46
C SER A 274 -21.03 19.93 16.34
N LEU A 275 -20.41 18.80 16.71
CA LEU A 275 -21.10 17.52 16.84
C LEU A 275 -21.97 17.56 18.10
N GLY A 276 -23.21 18.06 17.95
CA GLY A 276 -24.28 18.07 18.96
C GLY A 276 -24.65 19.47 19.48
N PRO A 277 -25.91 19.91 19.25
CA PRO A 277 -26.89 19.95 20.35
C PRO A 277 -28.23 19.22 20.08
N ASP A 278 -28.52 18.81 18.83
CA ASP A 278 -29.83 18.29 18.40
C ASP A 278 -29.82 16.82 17.91
N GLY A 279 -28.69 16.12 18.00
CA GLY A 279 -28.52 14.70 17.64
C GLY A 279 -28.21 13.85 18.86
N THR A 280 -28.80 12.66 18.97
CA THR A 280 -28.60 11.72 20.08
C THR A 280 -27.13 11.26 20.21
N ASP A 281 -26.72 10.73 21.38
CA ASP A 281 -25.36 10.23 21.67
C ASP A 281 -24.75 9.32 20.57
N GLY A 282 -25.57 8.57 19.84
CA GLY A 282 -25.15 7.71 18.72
C GLY A 282 -24.48 8.49 17.56
N ASP A 283 -24.93 9.71 17.28
CA ASP A 283 -24.39 10.54 16.18
C ASP A 283 -22.97 11.04 16.51
N PHE A 284 -22.70 11.37 17.78
CA PHE A 284 -21.36 11.75 18.22
C PHE A 284 -20.41 10.56 18.16
N CYS A 285 -20.81 9.41 18.71
CA CYS A 285 -19.99 8.20 18.71
C CYS A 285 -19.59 7.79 17.29
N LEU A 286 -20.57 7.72 16.38
CA LEU A 286 -20.31 7.34 15.00
C LEU A 286 -19.40 8.36 14.31
N SER A 287 -19.73 9.66 14.41
CA SER A 287 -18.97 10.72 13.74
C SER A 287 -17.51 10.77 14.20
N VAL A 288 -17.26 10.63 15.51
CA VAL A 288 -15.90 10.61 16.06
C VAL A 288 -15.17 9.34 15.62
N THR A 289 -15.84 8.19 15.64
CA THR A 289 -15.22 6.92 15.24
C THR A 289 -14.84 6.93 13.76
N GLU A 290 -15.71 7.44 12.88
CA GLU A 290 -15.41 7.59 11.46
C GLU A 290 -14.27 8.60 11.21
N LEU A 291 -14.27 9.72 11.94
CA LEU A 291 -13.19 10.70 11.87
C LEU A 291 -11.85 10.12 12.35
N ALA A 292 -11.84 9.40 13.46
CA ALA A 292 -10.65 8.71 13.97
C ALA A 292 -10.16 7.69 12.93
N LEU A 293 -11.05 6.87 12.35
CA LEU A 293 -10.66 5.93 11.28
C LEU A 293 -10.02 6.63 10.08
N MET A 294 -10.47 7.84 9.71
CA MET A 294 -9.81 8.62 8.65
C MET A 294 -8.41 9.09 9.04
N ILE A 295 -8.23 9.57 10.28
CA ILE A 295 -6.93 9.99 10.81
C ILE A 295 -5.96 8.80 10.80
N GLU A 296 -6.37 7.67 11.38
CA GLU A 296 -5.58 6.43 11.43
C GLU A 296 -5.25 5.86 10.04
N THR A 297 -6.16 5.99 9.08
CA THR A 297 -5.90 5.55 7.70
C THR A 297 -4.87 6.45 7.03
N ALA A 298 -4.90 7.76 7.30
CA ALA A 298 -3.91 8.70 6.78
C ALA A 298 -2.55 8.51 7.45
N ALA A 299 -2.52 8.23 8.76
CA ALA A 299 -1.30 7.88 9.52
C ALA A 299 -0.64 6.63 8.95
N TYR A 300 -1.44 5.57 8.75
CA TYR A 300 -0.98 4.33 8.11
C TYR A 300 -0.34 4.58 6.73
N ASP A 301 -1.04 5.33 5.87
CA ASP A 301 -0.55 5.65 4.52
C ASP A 301 0.74 6.47 4.55
N LEU A 302 0.79 7.50 5.41
CA LEU A 302 1.96 8.35 5.59
C LEU A 302 3.16 7.53 6.06
N TYR A 303 3.01 6.72 7.10
CA TYR A 303 4.12 5.94 7.64
C TYR A 303 4.59 4.84 6.68
N LYS A 304 3.68 4.22 5.91
CA LYS A 304 4.09 3.32 4.82
C LYS A 304 4.90 4.03 3.74
N ASN A 305 4.50 5.24 3.37
CA ASN A 305 5.25 6.03 2.39
C ASN A 305 6.61 6.48 2.94
N LEU A 306 6.68 6.93 4.20
CA LEU A 306 7.94 7.29 4.85
C LEU A 306 8.89 6.11 4.99
N ALA A 307 8.38 4.91 5.31
CA ALA A 307 9.17 3.69 5.29
C ALA A 307 9.81 3.45 3.90
N GLY A 308 9.04 3.66 2.83
CA GLY A 308 9.53 3.58 1.47
C GLY A 308 10.58 4.64 1.14
N VAL A 309 10.40 5.90 1.56
CA VAL A 309 11.41 6.95 1.36
C VAL A 309 12.73 6.63 2.08
N HIS A 310 12.65 5.95 3.22
CA HIS A 310 13.77 5.61 4.08
C HIS A 310 14.23 4.16 3.95
N ALA A 311 13.87 3.46 2.88
CA ALA A 311 14.22 2.05 2.72
C ALA A 311 15.73 1.79 2.80
N GLY A 312 16.12 0.69 3.45
CA GLY A 312 17.51 0.33 3.71
C GLY A 312 18.19 1.16 4.81
N THR A 313 17.50 2.15 5.38
CA THR A 313 18.02 2.92 6.52
C THR A 313 17.47 2.40 7.85
N GLU A 314 18.03 2.89 8.95
CA GLU A 314 17.54 2.56 10.31
C GLU A 314 16.13 3.10 10.64
N LEU A 315 15.58 3.99 9.80
CA LEU A 315 14.24 4.55 9.95
C LEU A 315 13.14 3.71 9.33
N GLU A 316 13.43 2.94 8.27
CA GLU A 316 12.46 2.04 7.63
C GLU A 316 11.70 1.16 8.63
N PRO A 317 12.37 0.37 9.50
CA PRO A 317 11.65 -0.49 10.44
C PRO A 317 10.84 0.29 11.49
N VAL A 318 11.21 1.54 11.79
CA VAL A 318 10.46 2.40 12.73
C VAL A 318 9.13 2.80 12.12
N PHE A 319 9.14 3.27 10.87
CA PHE A 319 7.91 3.67 10.18
C PHE A 319 7.01 2.48 9.82
N LEU A 320 7.60 1.31 9.53
CA LEU A 320 6.81 0.07 9.35
C LEU A 320 6.14 -0.38 10.65
N GLU A 321 6.81 -0.23 11.80
CA GLU A 321 6.21 -0.55 13.11
C GLU A 321 5.07 0.42 13.45
N LEU A 322 5.24 1.73 13.22
CA LEU A 322 4.17 2.72 13.39
C LEU A 322 2.97 2.42 12.48
N ALA A 323 3.20 2.14 11.20
CA ALA A 323 2.14 1.74 10.28
C ALA A 323 1.38 0.48 10.76
N GLU A 324 2.09 -0.51 11.33
CA GLU A 324 1.45 -1.68 11.95
C GLU A 324 0.60 -1.32 13.17
N ASP A 325 1.01 -0.33 13.95
CA ASP A 325 0.28 0.16 15.11
C ASP A 325 -0.99 0.93 14.71
N GLU A 326 -0.97 1.73 13.64
CA GLU A 326 -2.18 2.41 13.13
C GLU A 326 -3.26 1.41 12.67
N LEU A 327 -2.85 0.28 12.08
CA LEU A 327 -3.79 -0.81 11.78
C LEU A 327 -4.41 -1.42 13.05
N LYS A 328 -3.69 -1.42 14.18
CA LYS A 328 -4.23 -1.87 15.47
C LYS A 328 -5.22 -0.84 16.02
N HIS A 329 -4.97 0.45 15.86
CA HIS A 329 -5.91 1.52 16.22
C HIS A 329 -7.23 1.40 15.47
N GLN A 330 -7.17 1.23 14.15
CA GLN A 330 -8.34 1.01 13.31
C GLN A 330 -9.17 -0.18 13.81
N ARG A 331 -8.52 -1.29 14.22
CA ARG A 331 -9.23 -2.46 14.79
C ARG A 331 -9.89 -2.16 16.13
N LEU A 332 -9.31 -1.31 16.97
CA LEU A 332 -9.93 -0.87 18.22
C LEU A 332 -11.16 0.00 17.94
N LEU A 333 -11.06 0.94 17.01
CA LEU A 333 -12.15 1.80 16.57
C LEU A 333 -13.30 1.00 15.93
N VAL A 334 -13.01 0.03 15.08
CA VAL A 334 -14.04 -0.85 14.48
C VAL A 334 -14.82 -1.63 15.55
N ARG A 335 -14.17 -2.04 16.66
CA ARG A 335 -14.85 -2.70 17.78
C ARG A 335 -15.76 -1.78 18.58
N LEU A 336 -15.61 -0.45 18.43
CA LEU A 336 -16.46 0.55 19.05
C LEU A 336 -17.76 0.75 18.25
N LEU A 337 -17.74 0.58 16.92
CA LEU A 337 -18.88 0.87 16.03
C LEU A 337 -20.23 0.27 16.46
N PRO A 338 -20.33 -0.98 16.97
CA PRO A 338 -21.62 -1.52 17.42
C PRO A 338 -22.26 -0.73 18.57
N GLU A 339 -21.48 -0.03 19.38
CA GLU A 339 -21.97 0.81 20.48
C GLU A 339 -22.45 2.17 19.97
N CYS A 340 -21.93 2.64 18.83
CA CYS A 340 -22.37 3.89 18.24
C CYS A 340 -23.76 3.78 17.57
N ALA A 341 -24.18 2.55 17.25
CA ALA A 341 -25.47 2.25 16.63
C ALA A 341 -26.58 1.91 17.66
N ALA A 342 -26.25 1.92 18.96
CA ALA A 342 -27.14 1.53 20.06
C ALA A 342 -27.83 2.75 20.68
#